data_AF-A0A843KNP2-F1
#
_entry.id   AF-A0A843KNP2-F1
#
_cell.length_a   1.000
_cell.length_b   1.000
_cell.length_c   1.000
_cell.angle_alpha   90.00
_cell.angle_beta   90.00
_cell.angle_gamma   90.00
#
_symmetry.space_group_name_H-M   'P 1'
#
loop_
_entity.id
_entity.type
_entity.pdbx_description
1 polymer ?
#
loop_
_entity_poly.entity_id
_entity_poly.type
_entity_poly.pdbx_seq_one_letter_code
_entity_poly.pdbx_strand_id
1 'polypeptide(L)'
;MTLVVGINGSPRCHGNSSTLLEQALLAAQGSGAEVLRFDLAFMNIAPCKACEDCFSAGECVISDDMDGLYEALERADAVILASPIYFSGMSSYAKIAVDRCQALWARRKVLKKERRPGVGAIILTAAQPNAKFDNAVSELRAFLIGIGITPGTVLRVAGADHITYSAERPDILEEARDLGRGLLSSISGP
;
A
#
# COMPACT_ATOMS: atom_id res chain seq x y z
N MET A 1 6.09 -8.41 -17.85
CA MET A 1 6.59 -7.16 -17.24
C MET A 1 6.04 -7.12 -15.82
N THR A 2 6.85 -6.77 -14.83
CA THR A 2 6.43 -6.76 -13.42
C THR A 2 5.58 -5.52 -13.15
N LEU A 3 4.37 -5.69 -12.63
CA LEU A 3 3.49 -4.58 -12.24
C LEU A 3 3.62 -4.29 -10.74
N VAL A 4 4.00 -3.04 -10.41
CA VAL A 4 4.06 -2.53 -9.04
C VAL A 4 2.94 -1.51 -8.82
N VAL A 5 2.08 -1.76 -7.84
CA VAL A 5 1.01 -0.85 -7.45
C VAL A 5 1.41 -0.11 -6.18
N GLY A 6 1.55 1.21 -6.27
CA GLY A 6 1.76 2.12 -5.15
C GLY A 6 0.45 2.70 -4.63
N ILE A 7 0.20 2.54 -3.34
CA ILE A 7 -0.95 3.11 -2.64
C ILE A 7 -0.46 4.20 -1.70
N ASN A 8 -0.88 5.44 -1.95
CA ASN A 8 -0.59 6.58 -1.08
C ASN A 8 -1.79 6.91 -0.18
N GLY A 9 -1.63 6.67 1.12
CA GLY A 9 -2.58 7.10 2.16
C GLY A 9 -2.35 8.52 2.68
N SER A 10 -1.34 9.24 2.20
CA SER A 10 -1.08 10.62 2.62
C SER A 10 -2.02 11.61 1.91
N PRO A 11 -2.74 12.48 2.63
CA PRO A 11 -3.43 13.63 2.03
C PRO A 11 -2.49 14.76 1.61
N ARG A 12 -1.21 14.66 1.96
CA ARG A 12 -0.18 15.64 1.58
C ARG A 12 0.58 15.11 0.37
N CYS A 13 0.33 15.66 -0.81
CA CYS A 13 0.95 15.25 -2.08
C CYS A 13 2.48 15.24 -2.03
N HIS A 14 3.08 16.18 -1.29
CA HIS A 14 4.54 16.29 -1.11
C HIS A 14 4.96 16.07 0.34
N GLY A 15 4.14 15.36 1.12
CA GLY A 15 4.48 14.98 2.48
C GLY A 15 5.36 13.73 2.54
N ASN A 16 6.01 13.54 3.67
CA ASN A 16 6.94 12.44 3.97
C ASN A 16 6.57 11.08 3.35
N SER A 17 5.38 10.51 3.64
CA SER A 17 5.01 9.18 3.10
C SER A 17 4.85 9.18 1.57
N SER A 18 4.32 10.27 1.01
CA SER A 18 4.14 10.42 -0.44
C SER A 18 5.48 10.51 -1.17
N THR A 19 6.42 11.29 -0.62
CA THR A 19 7.78 11.44 -1.15
C THR A 19 8.52 10.11 -1.13
N LEU A 20 8.45 9.36 -0.03
CA LEU A 20 9.10 8.06 0.07
C LEU A 20 8.48 7.02 -0.86
N LEU A 21 7.15 7.01 -1.01
CA LEU A 21 6.49 6.18 -2.01
C LEU A 21 6.96 6.51 -3.43
N GLU A 22 7.05 7.80 -3.77
CA GLU A 22 7.52 8.24 -5.07
C GLU A 22 8.94 7.76 -5.35
N GLN A 23 9.87 7.88 -4.39
CA GLN A 23 11.23 7.37 -4.56
C GLN A 23 11.27 5.84 -4.76
N ALA A 24 10.45 5.09 -4.02
CA ALA A 24 10.37 3.65 -4.18
C ALA A 24 9.82 3.26 -5.57
N LEU A 25 8.75 3.92 -6.03
CA LEU A 25 8.16 3.66 -7.34
C LEU A 25 9.10 4.03 -8.49
N LEU A 26 9.78 5.19 -8.40
CA LEU A 26 10.76 5.59 -9.41
C LEU A 26 11.93 4.60 -9.49
N ALA A 27 12.40 4.09 -8.36
CA ALA A 27 13.46 3.09 -8.33
C ALA A 27 13.02 1.73 -8.91
N ALA A 28 11.77 1.31 -8.64
CA ALA A 28 11.18 0.12 -9.24
C ALA A 28 11.01 0.27 -10.76
N GLN A 29 10.51 1.43 -11.21
CA GLN A 29 10.39 1.77 -12.63
C GLN A 29 11.73 1.78 -13.34
N GLY A 30 12.76 2.40 -12.73
CA GLY A 30 14.14 2.39 -13.23
C GLY A 30 14.76 0.98 -13.30
N SER A 31 14.17 0.01 -12.59
CA SER A 31 14.55 -1.41 -12.63
C SER A 31 13.70 -2.24 -13.61
N GLY A 32 12.86 -1.59 -14.43
CA GLY A 32 12.08 -2.23 -15.49
C GLY A 32 10.66 -2.64 -15.11
N ALA A 33 10.15 -2.21 -13.95
CA ALA A 33 8.74 -2.41 -13.60
C ALA A 33 7.82 -1.41 -14.29
N GLU A 34 6.59 -1.85 -14.58
CA GLU A 34 5.46 -0.97 -14.77
C GLU A 34 4.97 -0.49 -13.40
N VAL A 35 4.68 0.80 -13.26
CA VAL A 35 4.21 1.38 -11.99
C VAL A 35 2.85 2.04 -12.15
N LEU A 36 1.93 1.71 -11.25
CA LEU A 36 0.65 2.41 -11.10
C LEU A 36 0.59 3.01 -9.70
N ARG A 37 0.12 4.25 -9.58
CA ARG A 37 0.00 4.96 -8.31
C ARG A 37 -1.44 5.38 -8.07
N PHE A 38 -1.92 5.15 -6.84
CA PHE A 38 -3.25 5.55 -6.38
C PHE A 38 -3.10 6.46 -5.16
N ASP A 39 -3.54 7.72 -5.30
CA ASP A 39 -3.52 8.70 -4.23
C ASP A 39 -4.90 8.77 -3.55
N LEU A 40 -5.07 7.98 -2.49
CA LEU A 40 -6.37 7.68 -1.87
C LEU A 40 -7.09 8.90 -1.33
N ALA A 41 -6.36 9.95 -0.94
CA ALA A 41 -6.95 11.19 -0.44
C ALA A 41 -7.66 12.02 -1.51
N PHE A 42 -7.42 11.73 -2.79
CA PHE A 42 -8.03 12.41 -3.93
C PHE A 42 -8.97 11.51 -4.73
N MET A 43 -9.24 10.30 -4.22
CA MET A 43 -10.21 9.37 -4.77
C MET A 43 -11.53 9.49 -4.01
N ASN A 44 -12.64 9.41 -4.73
CA ASN A 44 -13.97 9.34 -4.15
C ASN A 44 -14.28 7.87 -3.80
N ILE A 45 -13.98 7.49 -2.56
CA ILE A 45 -14.20 6.13 -2.05
C ILE A 45 -15.19 6.18 -0.91
N ALA A 46 -16.29 5.43 -1.02
CA ALA A 46 -17.23 5.25 0.09
C ALA A 46 -16.71 4.17 1.07
N PRO A 47 -17.05 4.29 2.38
CA PRO A 47 -16.67 3.28 3.35
C PRO A 47 -17.33 1.94 3.05
N CYS A 48 -16.67 0.85 3.48
CA CYS A 48 -17.28 -0.48 3.45
C CYS A 48 -18.57 -0.48 4.27
N LYS A 49 -19.65 -1.04 3.70
CA LYS A 49 -20.97 -1.13 4.36
C LYS A 49 -21.17 -2.41 5.16
N ALA A 50 -20.18 -3.33 5.14
CA ALA A 50 -20.32 -4.68 5.68
C ALA A 50 -21.60 -5.39 5.19
N CYS A 51 -22.02 -5.16 3.94
CA CYS A 51 -23.23 -5.79 3.37
C CYS A 51 -23.00 -7.26 2.96
N GLU A 52 -21.76 -7.74 2.99
CA GLU A 52 -21.38 -9.12 2.67
C GLU A 52 -21.67 -9.60 1.24
N ASP A 53 -22.23 -8.77 0.35
CA ASP A 53 -22.49 -9.11 -1.05
C ASP A 53 -21.27 -9.66 -1.80
N CYS A 54 -20.08 -9.16 -1.45
CA CYS A 54 -18.82 -9.61 -2.01
C CYS A 54 -18.50 -11.10 -1.71
N PHE A 55 -19.17 -11.74 -0.76
CA PHE A 55 -18.99 -13.15 -0.46
C PHE A 55 -19.62 -14.05 -1.53
N SER A 56 -20.55 -13.52 -2.34
CA SER A 56 -21.20 -14.26 -3.41
C SER A 56 -20.42 -14.17 -4.73
N ALA A 57 -20.03 -12.96 -5.14
CA ALA A 57 -19.38 -12.72 -6.44
C ALA A 57 -17.87 -12.42 -6.35
N GLY A 58 -17.39 -11.99 -5.18
CA GLY A 58 -16.04 -11.47 -5.00
C GLY A 58 -15.90 -10.01 -5.44
N GLU A 59 -17.00 -9.31 -5.60
CA GLU A 59 -17.06 -7.94 -6.11
C GLU A 59 -17.80 -7.05 -5.12
N CYS A 60 -17.38 -5.78 -5.03
CA CYS A 60 -18.09 -4.81 -4.20
C CYS A 60 -19.31 -4.30 -4.98
N VAL A 61 -20.46 -4.16 -4.31
CA VAL A 61 -21.67 -3.55 -4.90
C VAL A 61 -21.61 -2.04 -5.00
N ILE A 62 -20.64 -1.42 -4.33
CA ILE A 62 -20.39 0.01 -4.44
C ILE A 62 -19.44 0.23 -5.62
N SER A 63 -19.92 0.89 -6.67
CA SER A 63 -19.10 1.36 -7.79
C SER A 63 -18.67 2.79 -7.52
N ASP A 64 -17.36 2.97 -7.39
CA ASP A 64 -16.65 4.22 -7.14
C ASP A 64 -15.18 4.05 -7.52
N ASP A 65 -14.30 4.97 -7.13
CA ASP A 65 -12.89 4.95 -7.56
C ASP A 65 -12.11 3.71 -7.08
N MET A 66 -12.68 2.88 -6.19
CA MET A 66 -12.12 1.57 -5.86
C MET A 66 -12.07 0.60 -7.04
N ASP A 67 -12.93 0.75 -8.05
CA ASP A 67 -13.03 -0.20 -9.16
C ASP A 67 -11.69 -0.33 -9.89
N GLY A 68 -11.02 0.80 -10.17
CA GLY A 68 -9.68 0.81 -10.76
C GLY A 68 -8.60 0.26 -9.82
N LEU A 69 -8.71 0.53 -8.51
CA LEU A 69 -7.76 -0.02 -7.53
C LEU A 69 -7.90 -1.54 -7.39
N TYR A 70 -9.12 -2.08 -7.41
CA TYR A 70 -9.35 -3.51 -7.38
C TYR A 70 -8.72 -4.19 -8.59
N GLU A 71 -8.92 -3.65 -9.80
CA GLU A 71 -8.33 -4.21 -11.02
C GLU A 71 -6.80 -4.22 -10.94
N ALA A 72 -6.20 -3.10 -10.52
CA ALA A 72 -4.76 -2.99 -10.39
C ALA A 72 -4.19 -3.97 -9.35
N LEU A 73 -4.83 -4.10 -8.18
CA LEU A 73 -4.39 -5.01 -7.11
C LEU A 73 -4.48 -6.48 -7.51
N GLU A 74 -5.51 -6.86 -8.26
CA GLU A 74 -5.64 -8.23 -8.75
C GLU A 74 -4.52 -8.62 -9.70
N ARG A 75 -4.08 -7.67 -10.54
CA ARG A 75 -2.99 -7.84 -11.51
C ARG A 75 -1.59 -7.62 -10.93
N ALA A 76 -1.48 -7.04 -9.74
CA ALA A 76 -0.22 -6.62 -9.15
C ALA A 76 0.71 -7.80 -8.82
N ASP A 77 1.95 -7.74 -9.32
CA ASP A 77 3.04 -8.62 -8.87
C ASP A 77 3.66 -8.08 -7.56
N ALA A 78 3.64 -6.76 -7.37
CA ALA A 78 4.02 -6.12 -6.12
C ALA A 78 3.09 -4.98 -5.70
N VAL A 79 2.97 -4.78 -4.38
CA VAL A 79 2.21 -3.67 -3.78
C VAL A 79 3.07 -2.92 -2.78
N ILE A 80 3.14 -1.60 -2.90
CA ILE A 80 3.74 -0.71 -1.89
C ILE A 80 2.63 0.12 -1.28
N LEU A 81 2.42 0.03 0.03
CA LEU A 81 1.49 0.91 0.73
C LEU A 81 2.25 1.89 1.62
N ALA A 82 2.07 3.18 1.36
CA ALA A 82 2.63 4.26 2.15
C ALA A 82 1.54 5.00 2.92
N SER A 83 1.74 5.22 4.22
CA SER A 83 0.79 5.98 5.04
C SER A 83 1.51 6.77 6.13
N PRO A 84 1.04 7.99 6.47
CA PRO A 84 1.40 8.59 7.73
C PRO A 84 0.76 7.80 8.88
N ILE A 85 1.40 7.85 10.06
CA ILE A 85 0.85 7.33 11.30
C ILE A 85 0.03 8.41 12.00
N TYR A 86 -1.26 8.15 12.17
CA TYR A 86 -2.19 8.99 12.93
C TYR A 86 -2.76 8.17 14.08
N PHE A 87 -2.60 8.66 15.31
CA PHE A 87 -3.04 7.95 16.53
C PHE A 87 -2.60 6.47 16.58
N SER A 88 -1.33 6.21 16.24
CA SER A 88 -0.71 4.88 16.16
C SER A 88 -1.25 3.94 15.06
N GLY A 89 -2.25 4.36 14.29
CA GLY A 89 -2.79 3.62 13.15
C GLY A 89 -2.38 4.21 11.81
N MET A 90 -2.75 3.53 10.72
CA MET A 90 -2.69 4.13 9.38
C MET A 90 -3.67 5.29 9.25
N SER A 91 -3.52 6.09 8.20
CA SER A 91 -4.46 7.16 7.87
C SER A 91 -5.86 6.62 7.56
N SER A 92 -6.90 7.43 7.78
CA SER A 92 -8.27 7.08 7.37
C SER A 92 -8.38 6.86 5.86
N TYR A 93 -7.59 7.57 5.06
CA TYR A 93 -7.52 7.37 3.61
C TYR A 93 -6.96 5.99 3.24
N ALA A 94 -5.90 5.51 3.91
CA ALA A 94 -5.46 4.13 3.73
C ALA A 94 -6.53 3.13 4.22
N LYS A 95 -7.12 3.40 5.39
CA LYS A 95 -8.06 2.48 6.03
C LYS A 95 -9.32 2.25 5.21
N ILE A 96 -9.86 3.29 4.55
CA ILE A 96 -11.09 3.15 3.75
C ILE A 96 -10.90 2.20 2.56
N ALA A 97 -9.74 2.26 1.89
CA ALA A 97 -9.41 1.36 0.80
C ALA A 97 -9.10 -0.07 1.31
N VAL A 98 -8.36 -0.19 2.42
CA VAL A 98 -8.07 -1.47 3.08
C VAL A 98 -9.36 -2.21 3.48
N ASP A 99 -10.32 -1.50 4.09
CA ASP A 99 -11.61 -2.10 4.50
C ASP A 99 -12.46 -2.52 3.31
N ARG A 100 -12.41 -1.75 2.22
CA ARG A 100 -13.06 -2.09 0.95
C ARG A 100 -12.41 -3.30 0.27
N CYS A 101 -11.15 -3.63 0.58
CA CYS A 101 -10.50 -4.85 0.07
C CYS A 101 -11.01 -6.15 0.70
N GLN A 102 -12.02 -6.08 1.58
CA GLN A 102 -12.83 -7.25 1.97
C GLN A 102 -13.36 -8.03 0.76
N ALA A 103 -13.64 -7.35 -0.37
CA ALA A 103 -14.02 -8.00 -1.61
C ALA A 103 -12.92 -8.91 -2.19
N LEU A 104 -11.67 -8.44 -2.19
CA LEU A 104 -10.53 -9.24 -2.65
C LEU A 104 -10.20 -10.36 -1.65
N TRP A 105 -10.33 -10.10 -0.35
CA TRP A 105 -10.26 -11.15 0.67
C TRP A 105 -11.30 -12.24 0.44
N ALA A 106 -12.55 -11.87 0.12
CA ALA A 106 -13.62 -12.81 -0.16
C ALA A 106 -13.31 -13.68 -1.38
N ARG A 107 -12.73 -13.10 -2.45
CA ARG A 107 -12.24 -13.86 -3.61
C ARG A 107 -11.31 -14.99 -3.17
N ARG A 108 -10.36 -14.72 -2.27
CA ARG A 108 -9.35 -15.71 -1.83
C ARG A 108 -9.88 -16.69 -0.79
N LYS A 109 -10.54 -16.18 0.26
CA LYS A 109 -10.82 -16.95 1.48
C LYS A 109 -12.20 -17.60 1.46
N VAL A 110 -13.18 -16.98 0.82
CA VAL A 110 -14.55 -17.52 0.68
C VAL A 110 -14.69 -18.28 -0.63
N LEU A 111 -14.43 -17.60 -1.76
CA LEU A 111 -14.67 -18.14 -3.10
C LEU A 111 -13.53 -18.98 -3.65
N LYS A 112 -12.38 -19.04 -2.95
CA LYS A 112 -11.18 -19.80 -3.34
C LYS A 112 -10.69 -19.50 -4.77
N LYS A 113 -10.94 -18.29 -5.28
CA LYS A 113 -10.39 -17.82 -6.54
C LYS A 113 -8.88 -17.62 -6.38
N GLU A 114 -8.10 -18.28 -7.21
CA GLU A 114 -6.65 -18.13 -7.21
C GLU A 114 -6.22 -16.76 -7.73
N ARG A 115 -5.00 -16.36 -7.35
CA ARG A 115 -4.27 -15.26 -7.98
C ARG A 115 -2.81 -15.65 -8.08
N ARG A 116 -2.09 -14.95 -8.95
CA ARG A 116 -0.64 -15.02 -8.97
C ARG A 116 -0.07 -14.54 -7.62
N PRO A 117 0.88 -15.26 -7.01
CA PRO A 117 1.61 -14.75 -5.85
C PRO A 117 2.25 -13.40 -6.18
N GLY A 118 2.31 -12.52 -5.18
CA GLY A 118 3.02 -11.26 -5.28
C GLY A 118 3.61 -10.85 -3.94
N VAL A 119 4.42 -9.80 -3.94
CA VAL A 119 5.16 -9.34 -2.75
C VAL A 119 4.77 -7.92 -2.35
N GLY A 120 4.77 -7.64 -1.05
CA GLY A 120 4.32 -6.38 -0.50
C GLY A 120 5.40 -5.65 0.25
N ALA A 121 5.37 -4.32 0.24
CA ALA A 121 6.17 -3.49 1.12
C ALA A 121 5.33 -2.38 1.74
N ILE A 122 5.78 -1.88 2.90
CA ILE A 122 5.07 -0.88 3.69
C ILE A 122 6.02 0.29 3.98
N ILE A 123 5.53 1.52 3.86
CA ILE A 123 6.24 2.75 4.22
C ILE A 123 5.39 3.52 5.22
N LEU A 124 5.92 3.78 6.42
CA LEU A 124 5.20 4.47 7.48
C LEU A 124 6.02 5.65 8.00
N THR A 125 5.39 6.81 8.13
CA THR A 125 6.04 8.02 8.63
C THR A 125 5.26 8.61 9.80
N ALA A 126 5.93 9.03 10.86
CA ALA A 126 5.31 9.60 12.06
C ALA A 126 6.07 10.83 12.54
N ALA A 127 5.35 11.85 13.01
CA ALA A 127 5.96 13.06 13.55
C ALA A 127 6.65 12.84 14.90
N GLN A 128 6.15 11.92 15.72
CA GLN A 128 6.74 11.66 17.03
C GLN A 128 8.06 10.88 16.90
N PRO A 129 9.16 11.30 17.54
CA PRO A 129 10.44 10.57 17.51
C PRO A 129 10.36 9.15 18.08
N ASN A 130 9.47 8.92 19.06
CA ASN A 130 9.25 7.63 19.70
C ASN A 130 7.97 6.92 19.21
N ALA A 131 7.52 7.25 17.99
CA ALA A 131 6.30 6.70 17.42
C ALA A 131 6.29 5.16 17.44
N LYS A 132 5.13 4.59 17.72
CA LYS A 132 4.87 3.15 17.59
C LYS A 132 4.24 2.89 16.23
N PHE A 133 4.69 1.82 15.59
CA PHE A 133 4.25 1.44 14.24
C PHE A 133 3.50 0.10 14.24
N ASP A 134 3.50 -0.63 15.36
CA ASP A 134 3.09 -2.04 15.39
C ASP A 134 1.62 -2.25 15.00
N ASN A 135 0.72 -1.35 15.40
CA ASN A 135 -0.70 -1.44 15.02
C ASN A 135 -0.86 -1.29 13.50
N ALA A 136 -0.33 -0.21 12.92
CA ALA A 136 -0.40 0.02 11.47
C ALA A 136 0.31 -1.10 10.69
N VAL A 137 1.45 -1.59 11.16
CA VAL A 137 2.15 -2.73 10.53
C VAL A 137 1.31 -4.00 10.58
N SER A 138 0.66 -4.28 11.70
CA SER A 138 -0.23 -5.44 11.86
C SER A 138 -1.41 -5.36 10.89
N GLU A 139 -2.11 -4.21 10.85
CA GLU A 139 -3.24 -4.00 9.95
C GLU A 139 -2.84 -4.13 8.48
N LEU A 140 -1.72 -3.53 8.07
CA LEU A 140 -1.26 -3.55 6.68
C LEU A 140 -0.71 -4.91 6.25
N ARG A 141 -0.09 -5.67 7.15
CA ARG A 141 0.28 -7.06 6.87
C ARG A 141 -0.95 -7.94 6.69
N ALA A 142 -1.97 -7.78 7.54
CA ALA A 142 -3.23 -8.51 7.42
C ALA A 142 -3.94 -8.18 6.10
N PHE A 143 -3.95 -6.91 5.70
CA PHE A 143 -4.43 -6.46 4.39
C PHE A 143 -3.72 -7.18 3.24
N LEU A 144 -2.37 -7.10 3.19
CA LEU A 144 -1.59 -7.72 2.11
C LEU A 144 -1.85 -9.24 2.03
N ILE A 145 -1.81 -9.94 3.16
CA ILE A 145 -2.12 -11.38 3.23
C ILE A 145 -3.56 -11.65 2.76
N GLY A 146 -4.50 -10.80 3.14
CA GLY A 146 -5.91 -10.91 2.79
C GLY A 146 -6.15 -10.86 1.29
N ILE A 147 -5.42 -9.99 0.58
CA ILE A 147 -5.48 -9.89 -0.88
C ILE A 147 -4.55 -10.88 -1.59
N GLY A 148 -3.81 -11.71 -0.86
CA GLY A 148 -2.91 -12.73 -1.38
C GLY A 148 -1.53 -12.21 -1.82
N ILE A 149 -1.08 -11.08 -1.25
CA ILE A 149 0.27 -10.53 -1.38
C ILE A 149 1.08 -10.90 -0.14
N THR A 150 2.28 -11.44 -0.33
CA THR A 150 3.21 -11.78 0.77
C THR A 150 3.85 -10.52 1.33
N PRO A 151 3.65 -10.18 2.62
CA PRO A 151 4.26 -8.98 3.20
C PRO A 151 5.78 -9.14 3.34
N GLY A 152 6.51 -8.11 2.94
CA GLY A 152 7.96 -8.02 3.04
C GLY A 152 8.40 -6.85 3.93
N THR A 153 9.31 -6.04 3.38
CA THR A 153 10.00 -4.95 4.09
C THR A 153 9.04 -3.86 4.57
N VAL A 154 9.37 -3.30 5.73
CA VAL A 154 8.64 -2.17 6.33
C VAL A 154 9.62 -1.06 6.66
N LEU A 155 9.55 0.04 5.91
CA LEU A 155 10.29 1.27 6.20
C LEU A 155 9.52 2.10 7.24
N ARG A 156 10.18 2.44 8.35
CA ARG A 156 9.58 3.20 9.46
C ARG A 156 10.40 4.47 9.69
N VAL A 157 9.75 5.62 9.53
CA VAL A 157 10.38 6.93 9.73
C VAL A 157 9.69 7.64 10.88
N ALA A 158 10.36 7.70 12.03
CA ALA A 158 9.90 8.45 13.19
C ALA A 158 10.54 9.85 13.21
N GLY A 159 9.93 10.80 13.91
CA GLY A 159 10.45 12.16 14.04
C GLY A 159 10.25 13.05 12.81
N ALA A 160 9.43 12.63 11.83
CA ALA A 160 9.13 13.40 10.63
C ALA A 160 8.13 14.54 10.93
N ASP A 161 8.59 15.53 11.70
CA ASP A 161 7.80 16.58 12.36
C ASP A 161 7.39 17.74 11.44
N HIS A 162 7.98 17.84 10.26
CA HIS A 162 7.63 18.81 9.22
C HIS A 162 7.49 18.14 7.84
N ILE A 163 6.88 18.86 6.89
CA ILE A 163 6.42 18.27 5.63
C ILE A 163 7.56 17.74 4.73
N THR A 164 8.72 18.42 4.74
CA THR A 164 9.90 18.10 3.93
C THR A 164 10.92 17.20 4.62
N TYR A 165 10.69 16.78 5.87
CA TYR A 165 11.66 16.03 6.68
C TYR A 165 12.35 14.88 5.92
N SER A 166 11.57 14.05 5.22
CA SER A 166 12.10 12.91 4.48
C SER A 166 12.83 13.31 3.20
N ALA A 167 12.41 14.41 2.56
CA ALA A 167 13.05 14.94 1.36
C ALA A 167 14.45 15.50 1.67
N GLU A 168 14.67 15.96 2.90
CA GLU A 168 15.95 16.52 3.37
C GLU A 168 16.94 15.44 3.85
N ARG A 169 16.57 14.15 3.74
CA ARG A 169 17.31 13.02 4.31
C ARG A 169 17.70 12.00 3.24
N PRO A 170 18.87 12.17 2.60
CA PRO A 170 19.34 11.28 1.53
C PRO A 170 19.39 9.81 1.94
N ASP A 171 19.69 9.53 3.21
CA ASP A 171 19.70 8.18 3.79
C ASP A 171 18.31 7.53 3.73
N ILE A 172 17.27 8.24 4.19
CA ILE A 172 15.90 7.74 4.19
C ILE A 172 15.35 7.62 2.76
N LEU A 173 15.71 8.55 1.87
CA LEU A 173 15.36 8.47 0.46
C LEU A 173 15.98 7.24 -0.21
N GLU A 174 17.23 6.91 0.13
CA GLU A 174 17.90 5.73 -0.41
C GLU A 174 17.27 4.42 0.11
N GLU A 175 16.91 4.36 1.39
CA GLU A 175 16.15 3.22 1.94
C GLU A 175 14.83 2.98 1.18
N ALA A 176 14.12 4.05 0.79
CA ALA A 176 12.91 3.93 -0.01
C ALA A 176 13.21 3.43 -1.43
N ARG A 177 14.30 3.87 -2.06
CA ARG A 177 14.72 3.37 -3.38
C ARG A 177 15.13 1.91 -3.32
N ASP A 178 15.88 1.51 -2.30
CA ASP A 178 16.26 0.11 -2.05
C ASP A 178 15.04 -0.78 -1.88
N LEU A 179 14.04 -0.32 -1.13
CA LEU A 179 12.75 -1.01 -0.98
C LEU A 179 12.08 -1.21 -2.35
N GLY A 180 12.06 -0.19 -3.20
CA GLY A 180 11.52 -0.26 -4.56
C GLY A 180 12.24 -1.28 -5.44
N ARG A 181 13.58 -1.26 -5.46
CA ARG A 181 14.41 -2.21 -6.23
C ARG A 181 14.25 -3.65 -5.74
N GLY A 182 14.22 -3.84 -4.42
CA GLY A 182 14.16 -5.15 -3.78
C GLY A 182 12.87 -5.94 -4.04
N LEU A 183 11.79 -5.28 -4.46
CA LEU A 183 10.54 -5.97 -4.83
C LEU A 183 10.72 -6.83 -6.08
N LEU A 184 11.46 -6.35 -7.08
CA LEU A 184 11.63 -7.07 -8.35
C LEU A 184 12.51 -8.31 -8.18
N SER A 185 13.54 -8.24 -7.34
CA SER A 185 14.38 -9.40 -7.01
C SER A 185 13.60 -10.48 -6.28
N SER A 186 12.64 -10.08 -5.43
CA SER A 186 11.78 -10.99 -4.67
C SER A 186 10.73 -11.71 -5.53
N ILE A 187 10.35 -11.14 -6.68
CA ILE A 187 9.43 -11.75 -7.65
C ILE A 187 10.15 -12.68 -8.62
N SER A 188 11.43 -12.43 -8.87
CA SER A 188 12.25 -13.17 -9.84
C SER A 188 12.97 -14.38 -9.24
N GLY A 189 12.71 -14.70 -7.96
CA GLY A 189 13.21 -15.90 -7.27
C GLY A 189 12.34 -17.14 -7.55
N PRO A 190 12.92 -18.34 -7.48
CA PRO A 190 12.37 -19.59 -8.02
C PRO A 190 11.01 -20.02 -7.45
#